data_AF-X0VNC9-F1
#
_entry.id   AF-X0VNC9-F1
#
_cell.length_a   1.000
_cell.length_b   1.000
_cell.length_c   1.000
_cell.angle_alpha   90.00
_cell.angle_beta   90.00
_cell.angle_gamma   90.00
#
_symmetry.space_group_name_H-M   'P 1'
#
loop_
_entity.id
_entity.type
_entity.pdbx_description
1 polymer ?
#
loop_
_entity_poly.entity_id
_entity_poly.type
_entity_poly.pdbx_seq_one_letter_code
_entity_poly.pdbx_strand_id
1 'polypeptide(L)'
;SHIKKKEFVSLKSQSKFEDNNFLSGYWQFAFNKANIHKRAEKALNILKVNRLIRINKNGVLSPTGSGILIAAKRIKVETFLLFKSWLRYCKKGDISDLEILFLLALSPDGKALPIPFSQAIRDDYKKGIYQDGGKKNYWDKLLHLIFEQGDEDKKLFRDNILMKKEKEEITSLEDYIIYKKTHLLYDWVEGKKSVKTIEEEYGLYRGCIYRLGEGFSWLTDSLSAIAESTGWEEKINKDLNKIRMLSNRLIEGVREEGVNLALLYIP
;
A
#
# COMPACT_ATOMS: atom_id res chain seq x y z
N SER A 1 7.51 16.46 31.96
CA SER A 1 6.92 15.11 31.78
C SER A 1 7.33 14.58 30.41
N HIS A 2 8.34 13.71 30.37
CA HIS A 2 8.96 13.24 29.13
C HIS A 2 8.12 12.17 28.44
N ILE A 3 7.56 12.49 27.28
CA ILE A 3 6.90 11.54 26.38
C ILE A 3 7.98 10.88 25.52
N LYS A 4 8.23 9.58 25.75
CA LYS A 4 9.13 8.75 24.93
C LYS A 4 8.57 8.62 23.50
N LYS A 5 9.31 9.17 22.54
CA LYS A 5 9.15 8.93 21.10
C LYS A 5 9.42 7.44 20.82
N LYS A 6 8.42 6.69 20.35
CA LYS A 6 8.63 5.32 19.83
C LYS A 6 9.22 5.44 18.41
N GLU A 7 10.50 5.15 18.26
CA GLU A 7 11.11 4.96 16.95
C GLU A 7 10.59 3.68 16.31
N PHE A 8 9.94 3.83 15.15
CA PHE A 8 9.62 2.73 14.26
C PHE A 8 10.88 2.36 13.48
N VAL A 9 11.40 1.15 13.70
CA VAL A 9 12.55 0.63 12.96
C VAL A 9 12.08 0.16 11.58
N SER A 10 12.29 0.97 10.55
CA SER A 10 12.11 0.62 9.14
C SER A 10 13.33 -0.13 8.60
N LEU A 11 13.11 -1.23 7.89
CA LEU A 11 14.15 -1.98 7.17
C LEU A 11 14.45 -1.27 5.83
N LYS A 12 15.53 -0.48 5.76
CA LYS A 12 16.16 -0.14 4.48
C LYS A 12 17.01 -1.32 4.02
N SER A 13 16.69 -1.89 2.85
CA SER A 13 17.47 -2.93 2.20
C SER A 13 18.71 -2.33 1.52
N GLN A 14 19.89 -2.65 2.02
CA GLN A 14 21.15 -2.48 1.30
C GLN A 14 21.79 -3.85 1.11
N SER A 15 21.87 -4.31 -0.12
CA SER A 15 22.85 -5.31 -0.53
C SER A 15 23.16 -5.12 -2.02
N LYS A 16 24.30 -4.50 -2.33
CA LYS A 16 25.00 -4.74 -3.60
C LYS A 16 25.70 -6.09 -3.46
N PHE A 17 25.47 -7.00 -4.42
CA PHE A 17 26.30 -8.18 -4.61
C PHE A 17 26.73 -8.21 -6.07
N GLU A 18 28.03 -8.20 -6.30
CA GLU A 18 28.67 -8.56 -7.57
C GLU A 18 29.04 -10.05 -7.56
N ASP A 19 29.06 -10.58 -8.78
CA ASP A 19 29.67 -11.81 -9.29
C ASP A 19 28.99 -13.19 -9.15
N ASN A 20 28.40 -13.55 -10.31
CA ASN A 20 28.73 -14.71 -11.14
C ASN A 20 28.80 -16.08 -10.47
N ASN A 21 27.68 -16.82 -10.54
CA ASN A 21 27.70 -18.16 -11.11
C ASN A 21 26.33 -18.59 -11.62
N PHE A 22 26.28 -18.88 -12.92
CA PHE A 22 25.16 -19.44 -13.65
C PHE A 22 25.06 -20.95 -13.39
N LEU A 23 23.95 -21.43 -12.83
CA LEU A 23 23.06 -22.47 -13.39
C LEU A 23 22.23 -23.26 -12.34
N SER A 24 20.95 -23.44 -12.72
CA SER A 24 20.00 -24.51 -12.39
C SER A 24 19.09 -24.36 -11.14
N GLY A 25 17.77 -24.33 -11.41
CA GLY A 25 16.70 -24.68 -10.48
C GLY A 25 16.06 -23.52 -9.70
N TYR A 26 14.73 -23.51 -9.67
CA TYR A 26 13.77 -22.54 -9.08
C TYR A 26 14.00 -22.06 -7.62
N TRP A 27 15.11 -22.39 -6.97
CA TRP A 27 15.43 -21.99 -5.60
C TRP A 27 16.83 -21.37 -5.50
N GLN A 28 16.94 -20.09 -5.84
CA GLN A 28 18.12 -19.29 -5.49
C GLN A 28 17.92 -18.57 -4.16
N PHE A 29 17.99 -19.32 -3.06
CA PHE A 29 18.43 -18.72 -1.80
C PHE A 29 19.57 -19.57 -1.25
N ALA A 30 20.79 -19.20 -1.62
CA ALA A 30 21.96 -19.53 -0.82
C ALA A 30 21.83 -18.78 0.52
N PHE A 31 21.02 -19.31 1.44
CA PHE A 31 20.98 -18.78 2.78
C PHE A 31 22.34 -19.04 3.41
N ASN A 32 23.11 -17.98 3.65
CA ASN A 32 24.27 -18.08 4.53
C ASN A 32 23.76 -18.55 5.91
N LYS A 33 24.01 -19.83 6.23
CA LYS A 33 23.55 -20.49 7.47
C LYS A 33 23.91 -19.67 8.71
N ALA A 34 25.04 -18.95 8.69
CA ALA A 34 25.50 -18.13 9.81
C ALA A 34 24.56 -16.96 10.15
N ASN A 35 23.70 -16.52 9.21
CA ASN A 35 22.84 -15.34 9.40
C ASN A 35 21.34 -15.70 9.57
N ILE A 36 20.94 -16.96 9.39
CA ILE A 36 19.53 -17.37 9.50
C ILE A 36 19.03 -17.21 10.93
N HIS A 37 19.78 -17.67 11.93
CA HIS A 37 19.39 -17.56 13.34
C HIS A 37 19.18 -16.10 13.76
N LYS A 38 20.12 -15.21 13.41
CA LYS A 38 20.01 -13.77 13.70
C LYS A 38 18.80 -13.13 13.03
N ARG A 39 18.50 -13.51 11.77
CA ARG A 39 17.32 -13.00 11.05
C ARG A 39 16.02 -13.53 11.65
N ALA A 40 15.96 -14.81 12.00
CA ALA A 40 14.81 -15.43 12.65
C ALA A 40 14.53 -14.80 14.02
N GLU A 41 15.58 -14.59 14.82
CA GLU A 41 15.47 -13.93 16.13
C GLU A 41 14.97 -12.48 15.99
N LYS A 42 15.50 -11.72 15.02
CA LYS A 42 15.02 -10.37 14.71
C LYS A 42 13.54 -10.38 14.32
N ALA A 43 13.11 -11.32 13.47
CA ALA A 43 11.71 -11.45 13.06
C ALA A 43 10.81 -11.81 14.25
N LEU A 44 11.21 -12.79 15.07
CA LEU A 44 10.49 -13.17 16.29
C LEU A 44 10.36 -11.99 17.26
N ASN A 45 11.42 -11.18 17.42
CA ASN A 45 11.37 -10.00 18.25
C ASN A 45 10.35 -8.97 17.74
N ILE A 46 10.31 -8.72 16.43
CA ILE A 46 9.29 -7.85 15.81
C ILE A 46 7.88 -8.36 16.11
N LEU A 47 7.63 -9.66 15.94
CA LEU A 47 6.32 -10.27 16.22
C LEU A 47 5.94 -10.15 17.71
N LYS A 48 6.90 -10.36 18.63
CA LYS A 48 6.68 -10.24 20.09
C LYS A 48 6.37 -8.80 20.50
N VAL A 49 7.21 -7.84 20.08
CA VAL A 49 7.06 -6.42 20.42
C VAL A 49 5.72 -5.86 19.95
N ASN A 50 5.24 -6.33 18.79
CA ASN A 50 3.95 -5.92 18.23
C ASN A 50 2.76 -6.77 18.73
N ARG A 51 2.99 -7.68 19.69
CA ARG A 51 1.97 -8.58 20.27
C ARG A 51 1.26 -9.44 19.23
N LEU A 52 1.96 -9.85 18.17
CA LEU A 52 1.45 -10.73 17.12
C LEU A 52 1.60 -12.21 17.49
N ILE A 53 2.56 -12.53 18.35
CA ILE A 53 2.73 -13.83 18.99
C ILE A 53 2.81 -13.68 20.51
N ARG A 54 2.52 -14.75 21.24
CA ARG A 54 2.67 -14.88 22.70
C ARG A 54 3.64 -16.01 23.01
N ILE A 55 4.33 -15.87 24.13
CA ILE A 55 5.16 -16.92 24.70
C ILE A 55 4.48 -17.34 26.01
N ASN A 56 4.22 -18.62 26.18
CA ASN A 56 3.75 -19.13 27.47
C ASN A 56 4.92 -19.30 28.46
N LYS A 57 4.61 -19.69 29.71
CA LYS A 57 5.62 -19.91 30.76
C LYS A 57 6.68 -20.95 30.41
N ASN A 58 6.37 -21.86 29.48
CA ASN A 58 7.24 -22.95 29.04
C ASN A 58 8.06 -22.57 27.79
N GLY A 59 8.03 -21.32 27.35
CA GLY A 59 8.76 -20.86 26.16
C GLY A 59 8.08 -21.17 24.82
N VAL A 60 6.88 -21.77 24.82
CA VAL A 60 6.16 -22.14 23.60
C VAL A 60 5.53 -20.90 22.96
N LEU A 61 5.79 -20.72 21.67
CA LEU A 61 5.24 -19.64 20.86
C LEU A 61 3.85 -20.01 20.34
N SER A 62 2.91 -19.07 20.43
CA SER A 62 1.57 -19.19 19.86
C SER A 62 1.16 -17.88 19.16
N PRO A 63 0.43 -17.93 18.04
CA PRO A 63 -0.04 -16.72 17.39
C PRO A 63 -1.19 -16.09 18.19
N THR A 64 -1.32 -14.78 18.08
CA THR A 64 -2.51 -14.05 18.55
C THR A 64 -3.57 -13.96 17.45
N GLY A 65 -4.78 -13.48 17.75
CA GLY A 65 -5.79 -13.20 16.73
C GLY A 65 -5.28 -12.29 15.59
N SER A 66 -4.55 -11.21 15.93
CA SER A 66 -3.90 -10.38 14.91
C SER A 66 -2.80 -11.12 14.14
N GLY A 67 -2.04 -11.99 14.79
CA GLY A 67 -1.04 -12.82 14.11
C GLY A 67 -1.67 -13.81 13.11
N ILE A 68 -2.77 -14.44 13.50
CA ILE A 68 -3.57 -15.32 12.63
C ILE A 68 -4.14 -14.53 11.46
N LEU A 69 -4.72 -13.35 11.71
CA LEU A 69 -5.30 -12.48 10.68
C LEU A 69 -4.27 -12.09 9.61
N ILE A 70 -3.08 -11.64 10.02
CA ILE A 70 -1.99 -11.28 9.10
C ILE A 70 -1.62 -12.46 8.21
N ALA A 71 -1.46 -13.65 8.81
CA ALA A 71 -1.13 -14.86 8.07
C ALA A 71 -2.25 -15.27 7.10
N ALA A 72 -3.50 -15.18 7.54
CA ALA A 72 -4.68 -15.51 6.72
C ALA A 72 -4.86 -14.56 5.53
N LYS A 73 -4.68 -13.25 5.75
CA LYS A 73 -4.73 -12.23 4.69
C LYS A 73 -3.48 -12.21 3.80
N ARG A 74 -2.42 -12.93 4.18
CA ARG A 74 -1.13 -13.02 3.44
C ARG A 74 -0.44 -11.68 3.20
N ILE A 75 -0.62 -10.74 4.13
CA ILE A 75 0.02 -9.42 4.09
C ILE A 75 1.29 -9.40 4.93
N LYS A 76 2.18 -8.45 4.64
CA LYS A 76 3.35 -8.18 5.48
C LYS A 76 2.93 -7.60 6.84
N VAL A 77 3.74 -7.87 7.86
CA VAL A 77 3.56 -7.31 9.21
C VAL A 77 3.59 -5.79 9.16
N GLU A 78 4.48 -5.22 8.34
CA GLU A 78 4.63 -3.78 8.17
C GLU A 78 3.38 -3.13 7.55
N THR A 79 2.71 -3.80 6.60
CA THR A 79 1.42 -3.37 6.04
C THR A 79 0.35 -3.35 7.13
N PHE A 80 0.24 -4.42 7.92
CA PHE A 80 -0.69 -4.46 9.04
C PHE A 80 -0.46 -3.34 10.04
N LEU A 81 0.81 -3.07 10.40
CA LEU A 81 1.15 -2.02 11.35
C LEU A 81 0.84 -0.61 10.81
N LEU A 82 1.06 -0.37 9.52
CA LEU A 82 0.68 0.86 8.85
C LEU A 82 -0.84 1.07 8.91
N PHE A 83 -1.62 0.08 8.49
CA PHE A 83 -3.10 0.15 8.50
C PHE A 83 -3.63 0.35 9.91
N LYS A 84 -3.15 -0.43 10.88
CA LYS A 84 -3.53 -0.30 12.30
C LYS A 84 -3.15 1.07 12.87
N SER A 85 -2.05 1.67 12.43
CA SER A 85 -1.67 3.02 12.84
C SER A 85 -2.64 4.06 12.27
N TRP A 86 -2.95 3.98 10.98
CA TRP A 86 -3.90 4.87 10.32
C TRP A 86 -5.29 4.81 10.96
N LEU A 87 -5.83 3.61 11.18
CA LEU A 87 -7.13 3.38 11.84
C LEU A 87 -7.24 3.99 13.25
N ARG A 88 -6.13 4.31 13.93
CA ARG A 88 -6.16 4.97 15.25
C ARG A 88 -6.38 6.48 15.17
N TYR A 89 -6.08 7.09 14.03
CA TYR A 89 -6.17 8.54 13.83
C TYR A 89 -7.37 8.95 13.00
N CYS A 90 -8.04 8.02 12.30
CA CYS A 90 -9.27 8.31 11.57
C CYS A 90 -10.36 8.84 12.50
N LYS A 91 -10.99 9.94 12.08
CA LYS A 91 -12.22 10.43 12.70
C LYS A 91 -13.42 9.76 12.02
N LYS A 92 -14.50 9.55 12.78
CA LYS A 92 -15.72 8.94 12.27
C LYS A 92 -16.36 9.79 11.17
N GLY A 93 -16.67 9.18 10.03
CA GLY A 93 -17.30 9.82 8.87
C GLY A 93 -16.33 10.61 8.00
N ASP A 94 -15.02 10.50 8.25
CA ASP A 94 -14.01 11.42 7.75
C ASP A 94 -12.92 10.66 6.95
N ILE A 95 -13.29 9.61 6.22
CA ILE A 95 -12.35 8.91 5.32
C ILE A 95 -12.79 9.07 3.86
N SER A 96 -11.84 9.39 2.98
CA SER A 96 -12.07 9.51 1.53
C SER A 96 -11.50 8.29 0.78
N ASP A 97 -12.03 8.01 -0.42
CA ASP A 97 -11.48 6.94 -1.26
C ASP A 97 -10.04 7.25 -1.65
N LEU A 98 -9.73 8.53 -1.91
CA LEU A 98 -8.38 8.99 -2.20
C LEU A 98 -7.42 8.69 -1.04
N GLU A 99 -7.82 8.96 0.20
CA GLU A 99 -7.02 8.66 1.40
C GLU A 99 -6.78 7.16 1.56
N ILE A 100 -7.81 6.33 1.37
CA ILE A 100 -7.67 4.87 1.42
C ILE A 100 -6.70 4.41 0.34
N LEU A 101 -6.91 4.78 -0.92
CA LEU A 101 -6.05 4.37 -2.03
C LEU A 101 -4.59 4.78 -1.81
N PHE A 102 -4.35 5.99 -1.29
CA PHE A 102 -3.01 6.45 -0.97
C PHE A 102 -2.36 5.63 0.16
N LEU A 103 -3.11 5.31 1.22
CA LEU A 103 -2.65 4.43 2.30
C LEU A 103 -2.24 3.05 1.76
N LEU A 104 -3.08 2.46 0.91
CA LEU A 104 -2.80 1.16 0.31
C LEU A 104 -1.53 1.22 -0.55
N ALA A 105 -1.37 2.26 -1.37
CA ALA A 105 -0.20 2.44 -2.23
C ALA A 105 1.09 2.68 -1.44
N LEU A 106 1.01 3.34 -0.27
CA LEU A 106 2.14 3.52 0.67
C LEU A 106 2.55 2.22 1.36
N SER A 107 1.66 1.23 1.47
CA SER A 107 1.94 -0.01 2.18
C SER A 107 3.03 -0.86 1.52
N PRO A 108 3.83 -1.63 2.28
CA PRO A 108 4.84 -2.52 1.71
C PRO A 108 4.33 -3.57 0.73
N ASP A 109 3.07 -3.96 0.82
CA ASP A 109 2.43 -4.84 -0.17
C ASP A 109 1.91 -4.05 -1.39
N GLY A 110 1.31 -2.88 -1.20
CA GLY A 110 0.90 -2.00 -2.30
C GLY A 110 2.07 -1.50 -3.13
N LYS A 111 3.22 -1.23 -2.50
CA LYS A 111 4.48 -0.93 -3.19
C LYS A 111 4.97 -2.11 -4.03
N ALA A 112 4.79 -3.33 -3.55
CA ALA A 112 5.22 -4.56 -4.22
C ALA A 112 4.35 -4.95 -5.41
N LEU A 113 3.09 -4.49 -5.47
CA LEU A 113 2.22 -4.68 -6.63
C LEU A 113 2.85 -4.01 -7.87
N PRO A 114 3.12 -4.74 -8.95
CA PRO A 114 3.82 -4.16 -10.09
C PRO A 114 2.91 -3.23 -10.89
N ILE A 115 3.44 -2.09 -11.29
CA ILE A 115 2.97 -1.37 -12.47
C ILE A 115 4.02 -1.59 -13.55
N PRO A 116 3.65 -2.04 -14.77
CA PRO A 116 4.58 -2.08 -15.89
C PRO A 116 5.23 -0.72 -16.06
N PHE A 117 6.55 -0.70 -15.89
CA PHE A 117 7.38 0.41 -16.30
C PHE A 117 8.19 -0.08 -17.48
N SER A 118 8.26 0.71 -18.54
CA SER A 118 9.26 0.43 -19.56
C SER A 118 10.64 0.55 -18.92
N GLN A 119 11.53 -0.37 -19.28
CA GLN A 119 12.92 -0.37 -18.81
C GLN A 119 13.60 0.98 -19.16
N ALA A 120 13.21 1.58 -20.28
CA ALA A 120 13.60 2.93 -20.69
C ALA A 120 13.27 4.00 -19.63
N ILE A 121 12.04 4.06 -19.11
CA ILE A 121 11.68 5.03 -18.06
C ILE A 121 12.50 4.79 -16.78
N ARG A 122 12.76 3.52 -16.43
CA ARG A 122 13.57 3.17 -15.26
C ARG A 122 15.02 3.64 -15.44
N ASP A 123 15.57 3.48 -16.63
CA ASP A 123 16.94 3.88 -16.95
C ASP A 123 17.06 5.40 -17.14
N ASP A 124 16.05 6.07 -17.67
CA ASP A 124 15.98 7.53 -17.75
C ASP A 124 15.82 8.16 -16.36
N TYR A 125 15.13 7.49 -15.43
CA TYR A 125 15.07 7.91 -14.04
C TYR A 125 16.44 7.81 -13.36
N LYS A 126 17.18 6.71 -13.61
CA LYS A 126 18.56 6.53 -13.12
C LYS A 126 19.52 7.55 -13.72
N LYS A 127 19.34 7.92 -14.99
CA LYS A 127 20.16 8.92 -15.70
C LYS A 127 19.77 10.37 -15.38
N GLY A 128 18.72 10.59 -14.59
CA GLY A 128 18.23 11.94 -14.28
C GLY A 128 17.54 12.64 -15.46
N ILE A 129 17.31 11.96 -16.59
CA ILE A 129 16.71 12.53 -17.79
C ILE A 129 15.20 12.77 -17.59
N TYR A 130 14.55 11.93 -16.77
CA TYR A 130 13.14 12.10 -16.37
C TYR A 130 12.93 13.17 -15.27
N GLN A 131 13.89 14.08 -15.03
CA GLN A 131 13.85 15.00 -13.89
C GLN A 131 12.85 16.16 -14.02
N ASP A 132 12.46 16.60 -15.23
CA ASP A 132 11.77 17.90 -15.33
C ASP A 132 10.30 17.89 -15.82
N GLY A 133 9.87 16.94 -16.66
CA GLY A 133 8.49 16.93 -17.19
C GLY A 133 7.55 15.87 -16.58
N GLY A 134 8.06 14.66 -16.32
CA GLY A 134 7.24 13.52 -15.91
C GLY A 134 6.99 13.40 -14.40
N LYS A 135 8.00 13.72 -13.56
CA LYS A 135 7.93 13.56 -12.09
C LYS A 135 6.96 14.51 -11.40
N LYS A 136 6.91 15.76 -11.87
CA LYS A 136 6.02 16.81 -11.34
C LYS A 136 4.55 16.49 -11.62
N ASN A 137 4.26 15.82 -12.74
CA ASN A 137 2.89 15.58 -13.20
C ASN A 137 2.01 14.82 -12.19
N TYR A 138 2.40 13.63 -11.71
CA TYR A 138 1.54 12.86 -10.80
C TYR A 138 1.50 13.41 -9.37
N TRP A 139 2.57 14.08 -8.94
CA TRP A 139 2.57 14.79 -7.65
C TRP A 139 1.58 15.96 -7.68
N ASP A 140 1.65 16.80 -8.72
CA ASP A 140 0.77 17.95 -8.89
C ASP A 140 -0.68 17.52 -9.10
N LYS A 141 -0.92 16.47 -9.90
CA LYS A 141 -2.25 15.85 -10.04
C LYS A 141 -2.81 15.36 -8.70
N LEU A 142 -1.99 14.68 -7.90
CA LEU A 142 -2.43 14.20 -6.59
C LEU A 142 -2.70 15.35 -5.62
N LEU A 143 -1.86 16.39 -5.62
CA LEU A 143 -2.10 17.61 -4.84
C LEU A 143 -3.42 18.28 -5.24
N HIS A 144 -3.68 18.41 -6.54
CA HIS A 144 -4.93 18.96 -7.05
C HIS A 144 -6.14 18.18 -6.52
N LEU A 145 -6.10 16.84 -6.62
CA LEU A 145 -7.16 15.98 -6.07
C LEU A 145 -7.34 16.16 -4.56
N ILE A 146 -6.24 16.26 -3.79
CA ILE A 146 -6.31 16.46 -2.33
C ILE A 146 -7.04 17.76 -2.00
N PHE A 147 -6.71 18.86 -2.70
CA PHE A 147 -7.38 20.15 -2.50
C PHE A 147 -8.83 20.14 -2.97
N GLU A 148 -9.13 19.49 -4.11
CA GLU A 148 -10.51 19.36 -4.60
C GLU A 148 -11.40 18.57 -3.64
N GLN A 149 -10.83 17.60 -2.92
CA GLN A 149 -11.54 16.80 -1.91
C GLN A 149 -11.60 17.48 -0.53
N GLY A 150 -10.86 18.59 -0.31
CA GLY A 150 -10.74 19.23 1.01
C GLY A 150 -9.99 18.37 2.03
N ASP A 151 -9.08 17.52 1.56
CA ASP A 151 -8.36 16.53 2.38
C ASP A 151 -6.97 17.03 2.85
N GLU A 152 -6.61 18.30 2.65
CA GLU A 152 -5.30 18.86 3.02
C GLU A 152 -5.00 18.78 4.53
N ASP A 153 -6.03 18.67 5.36
CA ASP A 153 -5.90 18.54 6.81
C ASP A 153 -5.67 17.09 7.27
N LYS A 154 -5.83 16.10 6.38
CA LYS A 154 -5.60 14.69 6.72
C LYS A 154 -4.13 14.48 7.03
N LYS A 155 -3.90 13.87 8.18
CA LYS A 155 -2.56 13.55 8.66
C LYS A 155 -1.73 12.76 7.63
N LEU A 156 -2.36 11.82 6.93
CA LEU A 156 -1.67 10.98 5.94
C LEU A 156 -1.08 11.82 4.79
N PHE A 157 -1.84 12.78 4.27
CA PHE A 157 -1.38 13.68 3.21
C PHE A 157 -0.40 14.73 3.72
N ARG A 158 -0.62 15.29 4.91
CA ARG A 158 0.35 16.21 5.53
C ARG A 158 1.73 15.58 5.70
N ASP A 159 1.78 14.42 6.37
CA ASP A 159 3.03 13.77 6.75
C ASP A 159 3.82 13.24 5.52
N ASN A 160 3.14 12.82 4.45
CA ASN A 160 3.79 12.14 3.32
C ASN A 160 3.91 12.99 2.05
N ILE A 161 3.07 14.01 1.87
CA ILE A 161 3.02 14.83 0.66
C ILE A 161 3.35 16.29 0.97
N LEU A 162 2.52 16.98 1.75
CA LEU A 162 2.62 18.43 1.91
C LEU A 162 3.93 18.86 2.60
N MET A 163 4.36 18.15 3.65
CA MET A 163 5.64 18.44 4.31
C MET A 163 6.86 18.26 3.40
N LYS A 164 6.81 17.35 2.41
CA LYS A 164 7.89 17.20 1.42
C LYS A 164 7.90 18.37 0.44
N LYS A 165 6.72 18.88 0.07
CA LYS A 165 6.59 20.06 -0.81
C LYS A 165 7.18 21.30 -0.15
N GLU A 166 6.84 21.54 1.12
CA GLU A 166 7.37 22.68 1.90
C GLU A 166 8.89 22.66 2.05
N LYS A 167 9.48 21.46 2.09
CA LYS A 167 10.93 21.26 2.20
C LYS A 167 11.64 21.16 0.85
N GLU A 168 10.92 21.33 -0.26
CA GLU A 168 11.43 21.18 -1.62
C GLU A 168 12.15 19.82 -1.85
N GLU A 169 11.69 18.77 -1.18
CA GLU A 169 12.30 17.44 -1.28
C GLU A 169 12.06 16.83 -2.67
N ILE A 170 13.12 16.28 -3.26
CA ILE A 170 13.06 15.63 -4.58
C ILE A 170 12.26 14.32 -4.46
N THR A 171 11.23 14.16 -5.29
CA THR A 171 10.44 12.91 -5.34
C THR A 171 11.28 11.74 -5.86
N SER A 172 11.28 10.65 -5.10
CA SER A 172 11.97 9.41 -5.49
C SER A 172 11.17 8.63 -6.55
N LEU A 173 11.79 7.64 -7.20
CA LEU A 173 11.06 6.76 -8.14
C LEU A 173 9.93 6.02 -7.43
N GLU A 174 10.16 5.63 -6.19
CA GLU A 174 9.16 4.98 -5.35
C GLU A 174 7.97 5.92 -5.11
N ASP A 175 8.23 7.18 -4.76
CA ASP A 175 7.19 8.20 -4.59
C ASP A 175 6.37 8.37 -5.88
N TYR A 176 7.03 8.51 -7.04
CA TYR A 176 6.35 8.60 -8.33
C TYR A 176 5.42 7.41 -8.59
N ILE A 177 5.87 6.18 -8.31
CA ILE A 177 5.07 4.96 -8.50
C ILE A 177 3.85 4.98 -7.56
N ILE A 178 4.02 5.41 -6.32
CA ILE A 178 2.92 5.51 -5.34
C ILE A 178 1.88 6.52 -5.82
N TYR A 179 2.30 7.70 -6.27
CA TYR A 179 1.36 8.74 -6.75
C TYR A 179 0.66 8.30 -8.04
N LYS A 180 1.39 7.68 -8.97
CA LYS A 180 0.79 7.12 -10.19
C LYS A 180 -0.24 6.05 -9.87
N LYS A 181 0.06 5.10 -8.97
CA LYS A 181 -0.91 4.06 -8.51
C LYS A 181 -2.15 4.70 -7.91
N THR A 182 -1.96 5.66 -7.02
CA THR A 182 -3.06 6.32 -6.30
C THR A 182 -3.97 7.05 -7.28
N HIS A 183 -3.41 7.88 -8.16
CA HIS A 183 -4.16 8.65 -9.14
C HIS A 183 -4.88 7.74 -10.15
N LEU A 184 -4.19 6.69 -10.64
CA LEU A 184 -4.77 5.68 -11.53
C LEU A 184 -5.98 4.99 -10.93
N LEU A 185 -5.83 4.49 -9.70
CA LEU A 185 -6.90 3.75 -9.05
C LEU A 185 -8.05 4.66 -8.65
N TYR A 186 -7.78 5.94 -8.39
CA TYR A 186 -8.83 6.94 -8.15
C TYR A 186 -9.68 7.15 -9.42
N ASP A 187 -9.04 7.42 -10.56
CA ASP A 187 -9.75 7.52 -11.85
C ASP A 187 -10.51 6.25 -12.20
N TRP A 188 -9.92 5.08 -11.88
CA TRP A 188 -10.52 3.77 -12.09
C TRP A 188 -11.83 3.60 -11.31
N VAL A 189 -11.82 3.84 -9.98
CA VAL A 189 -13.02 3.63 -9.15
C VAL A 189 -14.05 4.76 -9.28
N GLU A 190 -13.65 5.93 -9.75
CA GLU A 190 -14.58 7.02 -10.09
C GLU A 190 -15.46 6.68 -11.30
N GLY A 191 -15.06 5.72 -12.15
CA GLY A 191 -15.85 5.23 -13.29
C GLY A 191 -16.25 6.32 -14.28
N LYS A 192 -15.61 7.50 -14.24
CA LYS A 192 -15.90 8.67 -15.10
C LYS A 192 -15.25 8.54 -16.48
N LYS A 193 -14.11 7.86 -16.54
CA LYS A 193 -13.29 7.71 -17.75
C LYS A 193 -13.50 6.35 -18.37
N SER A 194 -13.47 6.29 -19.69
CA SER A 194 -13.44 5.00 -20.39
C SER A 194 -12.12 4.28 -20.12
N VAL A 195 -12.11 2.94 -20.19
CA VAL A 195 -10.87 2.15 -20.06
C VAL A 195 -9.80 2.65 -21.03
N LYS A 196 -10.18 2.93 -22.29
CA LYS A 196 -9.26 3.44 -23.32
C LYS A 196 -8.60 4.76 -22.91
N THR A 197 -9.36 5.68 -22.33
CA THR A 197 -8.83 6.96 -21.82
C THR A 197 -7.82 6.72 -20.69
N ILE A 198 -8.11 5.79 -19.78
CA ILE A 198 -7.18 5.42 -18.70
C ILE A 198 -5.93 4.73 -19.29
N GLU A 199 -6.07 3.89 -20.30
CA GLU A 199 -4.90 3.27 -20.95
C GLU A 199 -3.95 4.33 -21.56
N GLU A 200 -4.52 5.32 -22.26
CA GLU A 200 -3.79 6.41 -22.91
C GLU A 200 -3.11 7.35 -21.89
N GLU A 201 -3.85 7.81 -20.87
CA GLU A 201 -3.33 8.77 -19.87
C GLU A 201 -2.20 8.18 -19.02
N TYR A 202 -2.25 6.89 -18.72
CA TYR A 202 -1.30 6.23 -17.83
C TYR A 202 -0.26 5.39 -18.56
N GLY A 203 -0.43 5.19 -19.87
CA GLY A 203 0.43 4.35 -20.70
C GLY A 203 0.45 2.89 -20.22
N LEU A 204 -0.73 2.35 -19.89
CA LEU A 204 -0.89 0.99 -19.38
C LEU A 204 -1.95 0.25 -20.18
N TYR A 205 -1.75 -1.03 -20.43
CA TYR A 205 -2.79 -1.87 -21.01
C TYR A 205 -3.83 -2.26 -19.97
N ARG A 206 -5.07 -2.47 -20.42
CA ARG A 206 -6.24 -2.86 -19.63
C ARG A 206 -5.92 -4.00 -18.67
N GLY A 207 -5.28 -5.06 -19.14
CA GLY A 207 -4.92 -6.21 -18.29
C GLY A 207 -4.03 -5.84 -17.09
N CYS A 208 -3.21 -4.79 -17.20
CA CYS A 208 -2.40 -4.30 -16.10
C CYS A 208 -3.23 -3.49 -15.10
N ILE A 209 -4.20 -2.72 -15.58
CA ILE A 209 -5.15 -1.97 -14.75
C ILE A 209 -6.00 -2.93 -13.93
N TYR A 210 -6.56 -3.98 -14.56
CA TYR A 210 -7.36 -5.01 -13.87
C TYR A 210 -6.55 -5.74 -12.80
N ARG A 211 -5.33 -6.21 -13.11
CA ARG A 211 -4.46 -6.84 -12.12
C ARG A 211 -4.13 -5.92 -10.94
N LEU A 212 -3.97 -4.62 -11.20
CA LEU A 212 -3.73 -3.64 -10.15
C LEU A 212 -5.01 -3.45 -9.29
N GLY A 213 -6.17 -3.37 -9.93
CA GLY A 213 -7.48 -3.32 -9.28
C GLY A 213 -7.72 -4.52 -8.36
N GLU A 214 -7.48 -5.74 -8.83
CA GLU A 214 -7.54 -6.98 -8.03
C GLU A 214 -6.57 -6.94 -6.85
N GLY A 215 -5.32 -6.54 -7.08
CA GLY A 215 -4.30 -6.46 -6.02
C GLY A 215 -4.67 -5.44 -4.95
N PHE A 216 -5.20 -4.28 -5.33
CA PHE A 216 -5.64 -3.26 -4.38
C PHE A 216 -6.98 -3.63 -3.72
N SER A 217 -7.86 -4.36 -4.41
CA SER A 217 -9.07 -4.92 -3.82
C SER A 217 -8.72 -5.87 -2.66
N TRP A 218 -7.75 -6.77 -2.86
CA TRP A 218 -7.22 -7.64 -1.79
C TRP A 218 -6.64 -6.86 -0.60
N LEU A 219 -5.90 -5.78 -0.86
CA LEU A 219 -5.38 -4.92 0.21
C LEU A 219 -6.51 -4.16 0.94
N THR A 220 -7.56 -3.77 0.22
CA THR A 220 -8.73 -3.09 0.80
C THR A 220 -9.54 -4.05 1.68
N ASP A 221 -9.76 -5.28 1.23
CA ASP A 221 -10.35 -6.36 2.02
C ASP A 221 -9.48 -6.75 3.24
N SER A 222 -8.17 -6.64 3.11
CA SER A 222 -7.26 -6.80 4.25
C SER A 222 -7.43 -5.66 5.26
N LEU A 223 -7.58 -4.42 4.79
CA LEU A 223 -7.82 -3.24 5.63
C LEU A 223 -9.15 -3.33 6.39
N SER A 224 -10.25 -3.76 5.74
CA SER A 224 -11.56 -3.93 6.39
C SER A 224 -11.49 -4.95 7.52
N ALA A 225 -10.89 -6.13 7.29
CA ALA A 225 -10.74 -7.15 8.32
C ALA A 225 -9.86 -6.70 9.50
N ILE A 226 -8.84 -5.87 9.24
CA ILE A 226 -8.05 -5.25 10.31
C ILE A 226 -8.89 -4.26 11.10
N ALA A 227 -9.68 -3.41 10.43
CA ALA A 227 -10.59 -2.47 11.06
C ALA A 227 -11.59 -3.19 11.99
N GLU A 228 -12.24 -4.26 11.51
CA GLU A 228 -13.10 -5.14 12.30
C GLU A 228 -12.39 -5.68 13.53
N SER A 229 -11.19 -6.25 13.36
CA SER A 229 -10.40 -6.80 14.46
C SER A 229 -9.98 -5.75 15.51
N THR A 230 -10.04 -4.46 15.17
CA THR A 230 -9.77 -3.34 16.07
C THR A 230 -11.02 -2.72 16.69
N GLY A 231 -12.21 -3.30 16.44
CA GLY A 231 -13.48 -2.89 17.03
C GLY A 231 -14.17 -1.74 16.29
N TRP A 232 -13.96 -1.60 14.98
CA TRP A 232 -14.64 -0.57 14.18
C TRP A 232 -16.12 -0.87 13.93
N GLU A 233 -16.57 -2.13 13.98
CA GLU A 233 -17.97 -2.50 13.74
C GLU A 233 -18.94 -1.78 14.68
N GLU A 234 -18.55 -1.58 15.94
CA GLU A 234 -19.37 -0.89 16.95
C GLU A 234 -19.26 0.64 16.89
N LYS A 235 -18.13 1.17 16.41
CA LYS A 235 -17.82 2.62 16.49
C LYS A 235 -18.13 3.38 15.20
N ILE A 236 -17.90 2.78 14.03
CA ILE A 236 -17.81 3.48 12.74
C ILE A 236 -18.30 2.57 11.57
N ASN A 237 -19.54 2.09 11.66
CA ASN A 237 -20.10 1.16 10.66
C ASN A 237 -20.11 1.72 9.21
N LYS A 238 -20.40 3.03 9.04
CA LYS A 238 -20.41 3.66 7.71
C LYS A 238 -19.04 3.64 7.02
N ASP A 239 -17.98 3.99 7.71
CA ASP A 239 -16.63 4.03 7.13
C ASP A 239 -16.11 2.62 6.85
N LEU A 240 -16.43 1.65 7.70
CA LEU A 240 -16.12 0.25 7.43
C LEU A 240 -16.81 -0.25 6.15
N ASN A 241 -18.08 0.09 5.95
CA ASN A 241 -18.80 -0.24 4.71
C ASN A 241 -18.21 0.48 3.50
N LYS A 242 -17.73 1.72 3.65
CA LYS A 242 -17.00 2.43 2.59
C LYS A 242 -15.74 1.68 2.16
N ILE A 243 -14.94 1.20 3.11
CA ILE A 243 -13.75 0.37 2.83
C ILE A 243 -14.18 -0.92 2.10
N ARG A 244 -15.19 -1.64 2.59
CA ARG A 244 -15.69 -2.87 1.95
C ARG A 244 -16.21 -2.59 0.52
N MET A 245 -16.93 -1.50 0.32
CA MET A 245 -17.46 -1.11 -0.99
C MET A 245 -16.33 -0.76 -1.97
N LEU A 246 -15.30 -0.06 -1.52
CA LEU A 246 -14.14 0.27 -2.34
C LEU A 246 -13.42 -1.00 -2.85
N SER A 247 -13.35 -2.06 -2.03
CA SER A 247 -12.79 -3.35 -2.46
C SER A 247 -13.52 -3.91 -3.69
N ASN A 248 -14.85 -3.84 -3.73
CA ASN A 248 -15.63 -4.29 -4.88
C ASN A 248 -15.44 -3.37 -6.11
N ARG A 249 -15.50 -2.05 -5.89
CA ARG A 249 -15.30 -1.05 -6.96
C ARG A 249 -13.93 -1.15 -7.62
N LEU A 250 -12.90 -1.57 -6.89
CA LEU A 250 -11.55 -1.76 -7.41
C LEU A 250 -11.44 -2.93 -8.40
N ILE A 251 -12.26 -3.97 -8.25
CA ILE A 251 -12.26 -5.12 -9.19
C ILE A 251 -12.83 -4.66 -10.54
N GLU A 252 -13.96 -3.96 -10.49
CA GLU A 252 -14.77 -3.67 -11.68
C GLU A 252 -14.46 -2.32 -12.33
N GLY A 253 -13.89 -1.37 -11.59
CA GLY A 253 -13.62 -0.01 -12.09
C GLY A 253 -14.88 0.83 -12.23
N VAL A 254 -15.81 0.66 -11.30
CA VAL A 254 -17.12 1.31 -11.33
C VAL A 254 -17.38 2.09 -10.06
N ARG A 255 -18.31 3.04 -10.13
CA ARG A 255 -18.88 3.67 -8.94
C ARG A 255 -19.75 2.70 -8.17
N GLU A 256 -20.12 3.09 -6.95
CA GLU A 256 -20.97 2.30 -6.07
C GLU A 256 -22.27 1.85 -6.74
N GLU A 257 -22.92 2.73 -7.52
CA GLU A 257 -24.19 2.42 -8.19
C GLU A 257 -24.04 1.33 -9.27
N GLY A 258 -22.84 1.18 -9.83
CA GLY A 258 -22.52 0.22 -10.88
C GLY A 258 -22.13 -1.17 -10.37
N VAL A 259 -21.81 -1.33 -9.08
CA VAL A 259 -21.29 -2.60 -8.53
C VAL A 259 -22.30 -3.73 -8.71
N ASN A 260 -23.58 -3.49 -8.40
CA ASN A 260 -24.61 -4.52 -8.51
C ASN A 260 -24.84 -4.97 -9.96
N LEU A 261 -24.67 -4.06 -10.94
CA LEU A 261 -24.79 -4.38 -12.36
C LEU A 261 -23.57 -5.15 -12.88
N ALA A 262 -22.38 -4.82 -12.40
CA ALA A 262 -21.15 -5.54 -12.74
C ALA A 262 -21.20 -7.00 -12.28
N LEU A 263 -21.76 -7.25 -11.08
CA LEU A 263 -21.96 -8.62 -10.55
C LEU A 263 -22.94 -9.49 -11.37
N LEU A 264 -23.81 -8.88 -12.18
CA LEU A 264 -24.72 -9.61 -13.07
C LEU A 264 -24.05 -10.03 -14.39
N TYR A 265 -22.89 -9.48 -14.70
CA TYR A 265 -22.15 -9.81 -15.91
C TYR A 265 -21.35 -11.10 -15.69
N ILE A 266 -21.93 -12.24 -16.06
CA ILE A 266 -21.22 -13.52 -16.12
C ILE A 266 -20.41 -13.53 -17.44
N PRO A 267 -19.07 -13.69 -17.41
CA PRO A 267 -18.23 -13.67 -18.60
C PRO A 267 -18.56 -14.74 -19.63
#